data_AF-X1GZK7-F1
#
_entry.id   AF-X1GZK7-F1
#
_cell.length_a   1.000
_cell.length_b   1.000
_cell.length_c   1.000
_cell.angle_alpha   90.00
_cell.angle_beta   90.00
_cell.angle_gamma   90.00
#
_symmetry.space_group_name_H-M   'P 1'
#
loop_
_entity.id
_entity.type
_entity.pdbx_description
1 polymer ?
#
loop_
_entity_poly.entity_id
_entity_poly.type
_entity_poly.pdbx_seq_one_letter_code
_entity_poly.pdbx_strand_id
1 'polypeptide(L)' 'MIDIKVKELIAIGASVSANCHLCVKYHVNKAREMAIDEKEIQQAIEVGKMVRKGAADQMDKLISAVVKDDKEL' A
#
# COMPACT_ATOMS: atom_id res chain seq x y z
N MET A 1 5.01 -10.10 -20.99
CA MET A 1 5.63 -8.93 -20.33
C MET A 1 4.51 -8.02 -19.86
N ILE A 2 4.58 -7.48 -18.64
CA ILE A 2 3.54 -6.57 -18.11
C ILE A 2 3.68 -5.20 -18.78
N ASP A 3 2.57 -4.58 -19.12
CA ASP A 3 2.50 -3.21 -19.64
C ASP A 3 3.18 -2.20 -18.69
N ILE A 4 3.85 -1.18 -19.24
CA ILE A 4 4.68 -0.25 -18.45
C ILE A 4 3.80 0.60 -17.53
N LYS A 5 2.63 1.05 -17.99
CA LYS A 5 1.68 1.79 -17.16
C LYS A 5 1.15 0.91 -16.04
N VAL A 6 0.76 -0.33 -16.35
CA VAL A 6 0.30 -1.29 -15.32
C VAL A 6 1.40 -1.53 -14.28
N LYS A 7 2.66 -1.69 -14.72
CA LYS A 7 3.79 -1.87 -13.81
C LYS A 7 3.98 -0.68 -12.87
N GLU A 8 3.83 0.55 -13.37
CA GLU A 8 3.99 1.76 -12.54
C GLU A 8 2.83 1.90 -11.52
N LEU A 9 1.59 1.62 -11.93
CA LEU A 9 0.44 1.62 -11.01
C LEU A 9 0.58 0.56 -9.90
N ILE A 10 1.08 -0.64 -10.23
CA ILE A 10 1.42 -1.67 -9.24
C ILE A 10 2.47 -1.15 -8.26
N ALA A 11 3.51 -0.48 -8.76
CA ALA A 11 4.58 0.06 -7.92
C ALA A 11 4.07 1.12 -6.94
N ILE A 12 3.13 1.99 -7.36
CA ILE A 12 2.46 2.96 -6.47
C ILE A 12 1.69 2.22 -5.36
N GLY A 13 0.82 1.28 -5.72
CA GLY A 13 0.01 0.53 -4.75
C GLY A 13 0.88 -0.24 -3.74
N ALA A 14 1.95 -0.90 -4.21
CA ALA A 14 2.91 -1.60 -3.37
C ALA A 14 3.64 -0.64 -2.42
N SER A 15 4.07 0.52 -2.91
CA SER A 15 4.76 1.55 -2.12
C SER A 15 3.90 2.08 -0.98
N VAL A 16 2.61 2.35 -1.26
CA VAL A 16 1.63 2.80 -0.25
C VAL A 16 1.36 1.71 0.78
N SER A 17 1.23 0.46 0.33
CA SER A 17 1.01 -0.70 1.21
C SER A 17 2.17 -0.91 2.19
N ALA A 18 3.40 -0.70 1.72
CA ALA A 18 4.62 -0.88 2.50
C ALA A 18 5.03 0.35 3.34
N ASN A 19 4.26 1.44 3.33
CA ASN A 19 4.62 2.72 3.96
C ASN A 19 5.97 3.29 3.50
N CYS A 20 6.43 2.98 2.27
CA CYS A 20 7.70 3.50 1.77
C CYS A 20 7.53 4.93 1.23
N HIS A 21 7.81 5.94 2.06
CA HIS A 21 7.60 7.35 1.70
C HIS A 21 8.37 7.77 0.43
N LEU A 22 9.64 7.36 0.31
CA LEU A 22 10.46 7.68 -0.85
C LEU A 22 9.92 7.01 -2.13
N CYS A 23 9.52 5.74 -2.01
CA CYS A 23 8.97 4.98 -3.13
C CYS A 23 7.65 5.59 -3.63
N VAL A 24 6.74 5.98 -2.72
CA VAL A 24 5.48 6.65 -3.09
C VAL A 24 5.77 7.93 -3.87
N LYS A 25 6.67 8.79 -3.35
CA LYS A 25 7.03 10.04 -4.02
C LYS A 25 7.62 9.81 -5.41
N TYR A 26 8.53 8.84 -5.52
CA TYR A 26 9.17 8.50 -6.79
C TYR A 26 8.15 7.98 -7.82
N HIS A 27 7.38 6.95 -7.48
CA HIS A 27 6.49 6.29 -8.42
C HIS A 27 5.28 7.16 -8.82
N VAL A 28 4.76 7.99 -7.91
CA VAL A 28 3.69 8.95 -8.26
C VAL A 28 4.20 10.02 -9.23
N ASN A 29 5.40 10.57 -9.00
CA ASN A 29 5.98 11.55 -9.91
C ASN A 29 6.26 10.92 -11.29
N LYS A 30 6.83 9.71 -11.32
CA LYS A 30 7.11 9.00 -12.56
C LYS A 30 5.83 8.65 -13.33
N ALA A 31 4.76 8.25 -12.66
CA ALA A 31 3.47 8.01 -13.32
C ALA A 31 2.90 9.28 -13.97
N ARG A 32 3.09 10.44 -13.33
CA ARG A 32 2.72 11.74 -13.91
C ARG A 32 3.60 12.11 -15.10
N GLU A 33 4.90 11.85 -15.04
CA GLU A 33 5.82 12.01 -16.18
C GLU A 33 5.43 11.12 -17.37
N MET A 34 4.88 9.94 -17.10
CA MET A 34 4.33 9.02 -18.10
C MET A 34 2.94 9.42 -18.61
N ALA A 35 2.38 10.55 -18.16
CA ALA A 35 1.03 11.02 -18.49
C ALA A 35 -0.09 9.99 -18.20
N ILE A 36 0.09 9.15 -17.17
CA ILE A 36 -0.98 8.28 -16.67
C ILE A 36 -2.08 9.16 -16.05
N ASP A 37 -3.35 8.80 -16.27
CA ASP A 37 -4.49 9.53 -15.73
C ASP A 37 -4.40 9.56 -14.19
N GLU A 38 -4.55 10.76 -13.60
CA GLU A 38 -4.59 10.95 -12.14
C GLU A 38 -5.72 10.11 -11.49
N LYS A 39 -6.80 9.86 -12.25
CA LYS A 39 -7.81 8.80 -12.09
C LYS A 39 -7.22 7.49 -11.56
N GLU A 40 -6.34 6.93 -12.36
CA GLU A 40 -5.76 5.61 -12.18
C GLU A 40 -4.68 5.61 -11.08
N ILE A 41 -3.91 6.70 -10.99
CA ILE A 41 -2.96 6.92 -9.89
C ILE A 41 -3.70 6.90 -8.54
N GLN A 42 -4.80 7.64 -8.44
CA GLN A 42 -5.59 7.70 -7.21
C GLN A 42 -6.19 6.34 -6.87
N GLN A 43 -6.69 5.58 -7.85
CA GLN A 43 -7.17 4.22 -7.64
C GLN A 43 -6.09 3.29 -7.09
N ALA A 44 -4.87 3.33 -7.64
CA ALA A 44 -3.75 2.54 -7.13
C ALA A 44 -3.38 2.92 -5.68
N ILE A 45 -3.42 4.21 -5.36
CA ILE A 45 -3.20 4.71 -3.99
C ILE A 45 -4.27 4.18 -3.04
N GLU A 46 -5.55 4.26 -3.40
CA GLU A 46 -6.65 3.77 -2.55
C GLU A 46 -6.56 2.26 -2.32
N VAL A 47 -6.21 1.48 -3.35
CA VAL A 47 -5.95 0.03 -3.18
C VAL A 47 -4.81 -0.20 -2.18
N GLY A 48 -3.70 0.54 -2.30
CA GLY A 48 -2.59 0.43 -1.36
C GLY A 48 -2.97 0.82 0.09
N LYS A 49 -3.81 1.85 0.27
CA LYS A 49 -4.33 2.24 1.59
C LYS A 49 -5.21 1.15 2.19
N MET A 50 -6.07 0.52 1.39
CA MET A 50 -6.93 -0.58 1.83
C MET A 50 -6.10 -1.78 2.31
N VAL A 51 -5.09 -2.19 1.52
CA VAL A 51 -4.19 -3.30 1.89
C VAL A 51 -3.45 -2.97 3.20
N ARG A 52 -2.89 -1.77 3.30
CA ARG A 52 -2.20 -1.32 4.53
C ARG A 52 -3.12 -1.38 5.74
N LYS A 53 -4.35 -0.86 5.62
CA LYS A 53 -5.33 -0.89 6.70
C LYS A 53 -5.63 -2.32 7.14
N GLY A 54 -5.91 -3.21 6.19
CA GLY A 54 -6.17 -4.61 6.49
C GLY A 54 -5.01 -5.29 7.22
N ALA A 55 -3.77 -5.02 6.80
CA ALA A 55 -2.58 -5.56 7.48
C ALA A 55 -2.44 -5.03 8.92
N ALA A 56 -2.64 -3.73 9.14
CA ALA A 56 -2.61 -3.13 10.47
C ALA A 56 -3.72 -3.69 11.37
N ASP A 57 -4.96 -3.76 10.87
CA ASP A 57 -6.10 -4.28 11.64
C ASP A 57 -5.88 -5.74 12.08
N GLN A 58 -5.23 -6.57 11.25
CA GLN A 58 -4.90 -7.96 11.62
C GLN A 58 -3.76 -8.02 12.64
N MET A 59 -2.75 -7.15 12.52
CA MET A 59 -1.68 -7.05 13.50
C MET A 59 -2.23 -6.65 14.87
N ASP A 60 -3.13 -5.67 14.93
CA ASP A 60 -3.75 -5.21 16.18
C ASP A 60 -4.57 -6.33 16.85
N LYS A 61 -5.28 -7.15 16.06
CA LYS A 61 -5.98 -8.35 16.56
C LYS A 61 -5.02 -9.37 17.14
N LEU A 62 -3.92 -9.66 16.45
CA LEU A 62 -2.89 -10.58 16.91
C LEU A 62 -2.28 -10.11 18.23
N ILE A 63 -1.85 -8.84 18.31
CA ILE A 63 -1.30 -8.24 19.52
C ILE A 63 -2.31 -8.34 20.67
N SER A 64 -3.58 -8.04 20.40
CA SER A 64 -4.65 -8.13 21.39
C SER A 64 -4.88 -9.56 21.90
N ALA A 65 -4.71 -10.58 21.05
CA ALA A 65 -4.79 -11.99 21.46
C ALA A 65 -3.60 -12.37 22.34
N VAL A 66 -2.37 -12.08 21.89
CA VAL A 66 -1.13 -12.39 22.63
C VAL A 66 -1.12 -11.75 24.02
N VAL A 67 -1.51 -10.48 24.14
CA VAL A 67 -1.55 -9.77 25.44
C VAL A 67 -2.64 -10.31 26.38
N LYS A 68 -3.72 -10.90 25.84
CA LYS A 68 -4.78 -11.52 26.67
C LYS A 68 -4.36 -12.89 27.16
N ASP A 69 -3.68 -13.68 26.33
CA ASP A 69 -3.22 -15.02 26.68
C ASP A 69 -2.20 -15.00 27.84
N ASP A 70 -1.41 -13.92 27.97
CA ASP A 70 -0.48 -13.71 29.10
C ASP A 70 -1.17 -13.44 30.46
N LYS A 71 -2.49 -13.18 30.49
CA LYS A 71 -3.24 -12.90 31.74
C LYS A 71 -3.92 -14.13 32.37
N GLU A 72 -3.80 -15.31 31.75
CA GLU A 72 -4.36 -16.57 32.27
C GLU A 72 -3.31 -17.53 32.88
N LEU A 73 -2.08 -17.06 33.14
CA LEU A 73 -1.03 -17.78 33.89
C LEU A 73 -0.84 -17.23 35.31
#